data_AF-A0A357N187-F1
#
_entry.id   AF-A0A357N187-F1
#
_cell.length_a   1.000
_cell.length_b   1.000
_cell.length_c   1.000
_cell.angle_alpha   90.00
_cell.angle_beta   90.00
_cell.angle_gamma   90.00
#
_symmetry.space_group_name_H-M   'P 1'
#
loop_
_entity.id
_entity.type
_entity.pdbx_description
1 polymer ?
#
loop_
_entity_poly.entity_id
_entity_poly.type
_entity_poly.pdbx_seq_one_letter_code
_entity_poly.pdbx_strand_id
1 'polypeptide(L)' 'VGHLLSAVSGGALYRQASFLLDSVGQQLFPDWMQIEELPHLRRGLRSAAFDGDGVATRASALVRDGVLQRYVLG' A
#
# COMPACT_ATOMS: atom_id res chain seq x y z
N VAL A 1 -7.82 8.28 0.49
CA VAL A 1 -6.58 7.47 0.53
C VAL A 1 -6.23 6.97 1.92
N GLY A 2 -6.27 7.80 2.97
CA GLY A 2 -5.99 7.34 4.35
C GLY A 2 -6.79 6.10 4.78
N HIS A 3 -8.10 6.07 4.51
CA HIS A 3 -8.94 4.89 4.79
C HIS A 3 -8.51 3.63 4.03
N LEU A 4 -8.05 3.76 2.78
CA LEU A 4 -7.49 2.64 2.01
C LEU A 4 -6.27 2.10 2.73
N LEU A 5 -5.30 2.97 3.06
CA LEU A 5 -4.07 2.57 3.77
C LEU A 5 -4.36 1.87 5.09
N SER A 6 -5.34 2.37 5.86
CA SER A 6 -5.77 1.70 7.09
C SER A 6 -6.37 0.32 6.82
N ALA A 7 -7.24 0.20 5.81
CA ALA A 7 -7.88 -1.06 5.46
C ALA A 7 -6.90 -2.10 4.88
N VAL A 8 -5.85 -1.68 4.16
CA VAL A 8 -4.84 -2.61 3.59
C VAL A 8 -3.64 -2.82 4.51
N SER A 9 -3.67 -2.31 5.74
CA SER A 9 -2.57 -2.46 6.70
C SER A 9 -2.56 -3.84 7.34
N GLY A 10 -1.36 -4.41 7.54
CA GLY A 10 -1.17 -5.73 8.15
C GLY A 10 -1.88 -5.88 9.50
N GLY A 11 -1.87 -4.83 10.34
CA GLY A 11 -2.56 -4.84 11.62
C GLY A 11 -4.10 -4.93 11.50
N ALA A 12 -4.70 -4.27 10.51
CA ALA A 12 -6.15 -4.35 10.28
C ALA A 12 -6.55 -5.72 9.71
N LEU A 13 -5.75 -6.25 8.78
CA LEU A 13 -5.96 -7.56 8.15
C LEU A 13 -5.78 -8.70 9.14
N TYR A 14 -4.72 -8.66 9.95
CA TYR A 14 -4.45 -9.66 10.99
C TYR A 14 -5.58 -9.78 12.01
N ARG A 15 -6.19 -8.66 12.39
CA ARG A 15 -7.35 -8.65 13.31
C ARG A 15 -8.68 -8.93 12.62
N GLN A 16 -8.68 -9.22 11.31
CA GLN A 16 -9.88 -9.34 10.49
C GLN A 16 -10.82 -8.12 10.62
N ALA A 17 -10.24 -6.94 10.85
CA ALA A 17 -10.94 -5.69 11.11
C ALA A 17 -10.95 -4.78 9.86
N SER A 18 -10.85 -5.38 8.67
CA SER A 18 -10.81 -4.68 7.39
C SER A 18 -11.85 -5.24 6.42
N PHE A 19 -12.53 -4.36 5.71
CA PHE A 19 -13.41 -4.71 4.59
C PHE A 19 -12.63 -5.10 3.32
N LEU A 20 -11.30 -4.96 3.30
CA LEU A 20 -10.41 -5.35 2.19
C LEU A 20 -9.61 -6.62 2.49
N LEU A 21 -10.11 -7.44 3.42
CA LEU A 21 -9.59 -8.79 3.60
C LEU A 21 -9.75 -9.58 2.28
N ASP A 22 -8.74 -10.38 1.94
CA ASP A 22 -8.67 -11.19 0.71
C ASP A 22 -8.93 -10.45 -0.62
N SER A 23 -8.68 -9.14 -0.64
CA SER A 23 -8.95 -8.24 -1.77
C SER A 23 -7.75 -7.98 -2.69
N VAL A 24 -6.58 -8.57 -2.41
CA VAL A 24 -5.43 -8.50 -3.33
C VAL A 24 -5.78 -9.19 -4.65
N GLY A 25 -5.46 -8.54 -5.77
CA GLY A 25 -5.83 -8.99 -7.12
C GLY A 25 -7.23 -8.59 -7.54
N GLN A 26 -8.04 -7.98 -6.66
CA GLN A 26 -9.37 -7.48 -7.01
C GLN A 26 -9.32 -6.05 -7.54
N GLN A 27 -10.22 -5.75 -8.48
CA GLN A 27 -10.44 -4.41 -8.98
C GLN A 27 -11.25 -3.58 -7.98
N LEU A 28 -10.60 -2.62 -7.32
CA LEU A 28 -11.21 -1.74 -6.32
C LEU A 28 -11.50 -0.34 -6.87
N PHE A 29 -10.85 0.02 -7.97
CA PHE A 29 -10.94 1.33 -8.59
C PHE A 29 -11.13 1.18 -10.12
N PRO A 30 -11.49 2.27 -10.82
CA PRO A 30 -11.46 2.29 -12.28
C PRO A 30 -10.08 1.92 -12.82
N ASP A 31 -10.07 1.35 -14.02
CA ASP A 31 -8.86 0.87 -14.73
C ASP A 31 -7.78 1.94 -14.94
N TRP A 32 -8.14 3.22 -15.01
CA TRP A 32 -7.18 4.31 -15.16
C TRP A 32 -6.48 4.71 -13.85
N MET A 33 -6.93 4.24 -12.69
CA MET A 33 -6.42 4.70 -11.40
C MET A 33 -5.15 3.95 -10.99
N GLN A 34 -4.12 4.73 -10.64
CA GLN A 34 -2.83 4.26 -10.14
C GLN A 34 -2.55 4.85 -8.75
N ILE A 35 -1.97 4.06 -7.85
CA ILE A 35 -1.42 4.55 -6.57
C ILE A 35 -0.01 3.99 -6.43
N GLU A 36 1.00 4.85 -6.57
CA GLU A 36 2.41 4.48 -6.53
C GLU A 36 3.08 4.85 -5.21
N GLU A 37 3.91 3.95 -4.68
CA GLU A 37 4.83 4.25 -3.59
C GLU A 37 6.24 4.47 -4.15
N LEU A 38 6.79 5.66 -3.95
CA LEU A 38 8.13 6.06 -4.41
C LEU A 38 8.98 6.50 -3.21
N PRO A 39 9.55 5.56 -2.44
CA PRO A 39 10.18 5.87 -1.15
C PRO A 39 11.50 6.66 -1.31
N HIS A 40 12.11 6.64 -2.49
CA HIS A 40 13.40 7.26 -2.77
C HIS A 40 13.30 8.57 -3.58
N LEU A 41 12.14 9.24 -3.56
CA LEU A 41 12.02 10.59 -4.13
C LEU A 41 13.02 11.55 -3.47
N ARG A 42 13.87 12.20 -4.28
CA ARG A 42 14.87 13.13 -3.75
C ARG A 42 14.16 14.28 -3.04
N ARG A 43 14.49 14.49 -1.76
CA ARG A 43 13.90 15.53 -0.89
C ARG A 43 12.38 15.37 -0.72
N GLY A 44 11.84 14.17 -0.89
CA GLY A 44 10.42 13.90 -0.62
C GLY A 44 10.12 13.98 0.88
N LEU A 45 8.96 14.55 1.24
CA LEU A 45 8.55 14.79 2.63
C LEU A 45 8.47 13.52 3.50
N ARG A 46 8.30 12.36 2.86
CA ARG A 46 8.20 11.05 3.53
C ARG A 46 9.11 10.01 2.87
N SER A 47 10.19 10.45 2.26
CA SER A 47 11.18 9.54 1.68
C SER A 47 12.02 8.91 2.79
N ALA A 48 12.16 7.59 2.74
CA ALA A 48 12.88 6.80 3.73
C ALA A 48 13.52 5.60 3.05
N ALA A 49 14.78 5.30 3.39
CA ALA A 49 15.53 4.17 2.83
C ALA A 49 15.19 2.83 3.52
N PHE A 50 14.62 2.89 4.72
CA PHE A 50 14.21 1.74 5.52
C PHE A 50 12.93 2.05 6.30
N ASP A 51 12.18 1.01 6.66
CA ASP A 51 10.96 1.11 7.48
C ASP A 51 11.26 1.01 8.99
N GLY A 52 10.21 0.85 9.81
CA GLY A 52 10.31 0.79 11.27
C GLY A 52 11.13 -0.40 11.79
N ASP A 53 11.24 -1.47 10.99
CA ASP A 53 11.96 -2.70 11.32
C ASP A 53 13.36 -2.73 10.67
N GLY A 54 13.73 -1.66 9.96
CA GLY A 54 15.03 -1.53 9.28
C GLY A 54 15.08 -2.25 7.93
N VAL A 55 13.94 -2.70 7.39
CA VAL A 55 13.87 -3.35 6.09
C VAL A 55 13.96 -2.30 4.99
N ALA A 56 14.79 -2.56 3.97
CA ALA A 56 14.98 -1.63 2.86
C ALA A 56 13.68 -1.40 2.08
N THR A 57 13.30 -0.13 1.90
CA THR A 57 12.11 0.23 1.14
C THR A 57 12.37 0.12 -0.37
N ARG A 58 11.30 -0.12 -1.13
CA ARG A 58 11.36 -0.26 -2.59
C ARG A 58 10.16 0.39 -3.25
N ALA A 59 10.37 0.92 -4.45
CA ALA A 59 9.26 1.42 -5.26
C ALA A 59 8.29 0.27 -5.56
N SER A 60 7.01 0.47 -5.28
CA SER A 60 6.00 -0.57 -5.47
C SER A 60 4.60 0.03 -5.56
N ALA A 61 3.86 -0.30 -6.62
CA ALA A 61 2.50 0.19 -6.82
C ALA A 61 1.52 -0.49 -5.85
N LEU A 62 0.75 0.31 -5.10
CA LEU A 62 -0.30 -0.20 -4.21
C LEU A 62 -1.55 -0.56 -5.01
N VAL A 63 -1.92 0.30 -5.95
CA VAL A 63 -2.99 0.06 -6.92
C VAL A 63 -2.39 0.20 -8.31
N ARG A 64 -2.63 -0.80 -9.15
CA ARG A 64 -2.26 -0.76 -10.56
C ARG A 64 -3.45 -1.09 -11.43
N ASP A 65 -3.74 -0.23 -12.40
CA ASP A 65 -4.87 -0.38 -13.33
C ASP A 65 -6.20 -0.66 -12.59
N GLY A 66 -6.42 0.07 -11.49
CA GLY A 66 -7.57 -0.11 -10.61
C GLY A 66 -7.53 -1.33 -9.67
N VAL A 67 -6.54 -2.21 -9.80
CA VAL A 67 -6.42 -3.47 -9.05
C VAL A 67 -5.48 -3.32 -7.85
N LEU A 68 -5.89 -3.80 -6.68
CA LEU A 68 -5.05 -3.83 -5.48
C LEU A 68 -3.91 -4.85 -5.65
N GLN A 69 -2.67 -4.39 -5.55
CA GLN A 69 -1.50 -5.22 -5.83
C GLN A 69 -0.92 -5.91 -4.59
N ARG A 70 -0.99 -5.24 -3.43
CA ARG A 70 -0.41 -5.76 -2.19
C ARG A 70 -1.08 -5.17 -0.96
N TYR A 71 -0.77 -5.78 0.18
CA TYR A 71 -1.01 -5.20 1.49
C TYR A 71 0.21 -4.41 1.99
N VAL A 72 -0.03 -3.48 2.91
CA VAL A 72 1.03 -2.73 3.60
C VAL A 72 1.37 -3.51 4.86
N LEU A 73 2.40 -4.34 4.76
CA LEU A 73 2.99 -5.04 5.88
C LEU A 73 4.13 -4.15 6.39
N GLY A 74 4.06 -3.80 7.68
CA GLY A 74 5.12 -3.11 8.38
C GLY A 74 6.11 -4.11 8.93
#